data_AF-A0A0W1A1B0-F1
#
_entry.id   AF-A0A0W1A1B0-F1
#
_cell.length_a   1.000
_cell.length_b   1.000
_cell.length_c   1.000
_cell.angle_alpha   90.00
_cell.angle_beta   90.00
_cell.angle_gamma   90.00
#
_symmetry.space_group_name_H-M   'P 1'
#
loop_
_entity.id
_entity.type
_entity.pdbx_description
1 polymer ?
#
loop_
_entity_poly.entity_id
_entity_poly.type
_entity_poly.pdbx_seq_one_letter_code
_entity_poly.pdbx_strand_id
1 'polypeptide(L)'
;MQTKSETTTQEPTKKNKTPATYEVVVCVKNTNNENGPGHVSGFTSKKRDGQTSITHTSYFPGAVGSLINGFTFGSVPVPGQLEPKHEQDLKEADHVLKATLTKDQYKQMKKAQKEFSQEVESGQRTYSVFSTSNPLASFFPNVLRGGTGAKLVKEKLGCEPPEDHFGMPVYDNDHPKVPKLKVDNCASSVTHLLKKGGFKFENPKIPTFFTPALQELGFEEVSKSMFSAKK
;
A
#
# COMPACT_ATOMS: atom_id res chain seq x y z
N MET A 1 -70.78 21.43 -24.31
CA MET A 1 -70.00 20.29 -23.79
C MET A 1 -68.61 20.31 -24.41
N GLN A 2 -67.60 20.75 -23.68
CA GLN A 2 -66.18 20.52 -23.99
C GLN A 2 -65.47 20.37 -22.64
N THR A 3 -65.24 19.12 -22.24
CA THR A 3 -64.52 18.75 -21.03
C THR A 3 -63.02 18.83 -21.33
N LYS A 4 -62.31 19.77 -20.70
CA LYS A 4 -60.86 19.83 -20.70
C LYS A 4 -60.32 18.68 -19.84
N SER A 5 -59.57 17.77 -20.45
CA SER A 5 -58.80 16.74 -19.75
C SER A 5 -57.48 17.34 -19.27
N GLU A 6 -57.38 17.59 -17.97
CA GLU A 6 -56.11 17.90 -17.31
C GLU A 6 -55.24 16.63 -17.30
N THR A 7 -54.12 16.68 -18.02
CA THR A 7 -53.11 15.63 -18.00
C THR A 7 -52.09 15.98 -16.92
N THR A 8 -52.30 15.48 -15.71
CA THR A 8 -51.32 15.58 -14.62
C THR A 8 -50.10 14.75 -14.99
N THR A 9 -49.04 15.43 -15.39
CA THR A 9 -47.72 14.84 -15.62
C THR A 9 -47.12 14.51 -14.25
N GLN A 10 -47.11 13.22 -13.89
CA GLN A 10 -46.37 12.75 -12.72
C GLN A 10 -44.87 12.89 -13.01
N GLU A 11 -44.19 13.74 -12.25
CA GLU A 11 -42.72 13.79 -12.22
C GLU A 11 -42.16 12.42 -11.80
N PRO A 12 -41.11 11.92 -12.47
CA PRO A 12 -40.49 10.66 -12.09
C PRO A 12 -39.80 10.83 -10.73
N THR A 13 -40.30 10.09 -9.74
CA THR A 13 -39.71 9.97 -8.41
C THR A 13 -38.23 9.58 -8.51
N LYS A 14 -37.34 10.51 -8.17
CA LYS A 14 -35.91 10.24 -7.97
C LYS A 14 -35.79 9.12 -6.94
N LYS A 15 -35.41 7.91 -7.37
CA LYS A 15 -35.00 6.82 -6.48
C LYS A 15 -33.94 7.35 -5.51
N ASN A 16 -34.32 7.51 -4.24
CA ASN A 16 -33.40 7.83 -3.15
C ASN A 16 -32.37 6.70 -3.07
N LYS A 17 -31.19 6.89 -3.66
CA LYS A 17 -30.08 5.93 -3.54
C LYS A 17 -29.57 5.99 -2.11
N THR A 18 -29.39 4.84 -1.48
CA THR A 18 -28.89 4.75 -0.10
C THR A 18 -27.52 5.44 -0.02
N PRO A 19 -27.26 6.25 1.03
CA PRO A 19 -25.97 6.90 1.20
C PRO A 19 -24.87 5.84 1.30
N ALA A 20 -23.74 6.13 0.64
CA ALA A 20 -22.60 5.22 0.65
C ALA A 20 -21.78 5.39 1.92
N THR A 21 -21.40 4.27 2.54
CA THR A 21 -20.48 4.24 3.68
C THR A 21 -19.07 3.96 3.17
N TYR A 22 -18.09 4.71 3.67
CA TYR A 22 -16.68 4.53 3.34
C TYR A 22 -15.92 4.16 4.61
N GLU A 23 -15.07 3.15 4.54
CA GLU A 23 -14.35 2.59 5.68
C GLU A 23 -12.89 2.32 5.27
N VAL A 24 -11.97 2.46 6.22
CA VAL A 24 -10.65 1.81 6.17
C VAL A 24 -10.67 0.68 7.18
N VAL A 25 -10.09 -0.45 6.79
CA VAL A 25 -9.91 -1.62 7.64
C VAL A 25 -8.44 -1.98 7.63
N VAL A 26 -7.89 -2.29 8.81
CA VAL A 26 -6.53 -2.77 9.00
C VAL A 26 -6.60 -4.16 9.63
N CYS A 27 -5.93 -5.10 9.02
CA CYS A 27 -5.76 -6.47 9.49
C CYS A 27 -4.39 -6.58 10.15
N VAL A 28 -4.36 -6.99 11.42
CA VAL A 28 -3.12 -7.15 12.19
C VAL A 28 -2.99 -8.61 12.59
N LYS A 29 -1.91 -9.25 12.13
CA LYS A 29 -1.41 -10.53 12.64
C LYS A 29 -0.27 -10.23 13.59
N ASN A 30 -0.44 -10.60 14.86
CA ASN A 30 0.53 -10.35 15.91
C ASN A 30 1.82 -11.16 15.67
N THR A 31 2.93 -10.59 16.08
CA THR A 31 4.22 -11.30 16.14
C THR A 31 4.28 -12.06 17.46
N ASN A 32 4.29 -13.40 17.41
CA ASN A 32 4.45 -14.28 18.58
C ASN A 32 5.04 -15.65 18.17
N ASN A 33 5.30 -16.52 19.14
CA ASN A 33 5.92 -17.83 18.90
C ASN A 33 5.04 -18.80 18.08
N GLU A 34 3.72 -18.61 18.09
CA GLU A 34 2.76 -19.48 17.39
C GLU A 34 2.49 -19.01 15.95
N ASN A 35 2.41 -17.69 15.75
CA ASN A 35 2.09 -17.02 14.48
C ASN A 35 3.33 -16.67 13.66
N GLY A 36 4.52 -16.71 14.27
CA GLY A 36 5.79 -16.35 13.65
C GLY A 36 5.91 -14.84 13.39
N PRO A 37 6.52 -14.41 12.26
CA PRO A 37 6.61 -13.00 11.93
C PRO A 37 5.20 -12.44 11.72
N GLY A 38 4.85 -11.39 12.46
CA GLY A 38 3.56 -10.72 12.30
C GLY A 38 3.43 -10.04 10.94
N HIS A 39 2.21 -9.63 10.61
CA HIS A 39 1.88 -8.97 9.35
C HIS A 39 0.83 -7.90 9.55
N VAL A 40 0.88 -6.86 8.71
CA VAL A 40 -0.14 -5.83 8.68
C VAL A 40 -0.55 -5.57 7.25
N SER A 41 -1.84 -5.59 7.00
CA SER A 41 -2.43 -5.17 5.73
C SER A 41 -3.59 -4.23 5.95
N GLY A 42 -3.95 -3.48 4.91
CA GLY A 42 -5.03 -2.51 4.96
C GLY A 42 -5.87 -2.55 3.70
N PHE A 43 -7.17 -2.33 3.85
CA PHE A 43 -8.05 -2.13 2.71
C PHE A 43 -9.03 -0.98 2.94
N THR A 44 -9.40 -0.33 1.84
CA THR A 44 -10.51 0.61 1.83
C THR A 44 -11.77 -0.10 1.34
N SER A 45 -12.90 0.14 2.00
CA SER A 45 -14.19 -0.45 1.67
C SER A 45 -15.21 0.64 1.40
N LYS A 46 -16.00 0.46 0.34
CA LYS A 46 -17.17 1.28 0.02
C LYS A 46 -18.39 0.40 -0.05
N LYS A 47 -19.38 0.67 0.81
CA LYS A 47 -20.66 -0.03 0.86
C LYS A 47 -21.76 0.87 0.32
N ARG A 48 -22.52 0.40 -0.67
CA ARG A 48 -23.69 1.09 -1.22
C ARG A 48 -24.65 0.09 -1.84
N ASP A 49 -25.95 0.22 -1.55
CA ASP A 49 -27.00 -0.57 -2.18
C ASP A 49 -26.73 -2.10 -2.13
N GLY A 50 -26.21 -2.59 -1.00
CA GLY A 50 -25.85 -4.00 -0.80
C GLY A 50 -24.55 -4.45 -1.48
N GLN A 51 -23.92 -3.61 -2.29
CA GLN A 51 -22.63 -3.88 -2.93
C GLN A 51 -21.47 -3.34 -2.09
N THR A 52 -20.40 -4.14 -1.98
CA THR A 52 -19.16 -3.74 -1.31
C THR A 52 -18.01 -3.76 -2.32
N SER A 53 -17.32 -2.63 -2.45
CA SER A 53 -16.09 -2.52 -3.24
C SER A 53 -14.90 -2.38 -2.31
N ILE A 54 -13.94 -3.31 -2.43
CA ILE A 54 -12.74 -3.37 -1.61
C ILE A 54 -11.53 -3.06 -2.48
N THR A 55 -10.55 -2.36 -1.91
CA THR A 55 -9.22 -2.21 -2.51
C THR A 55 -8.20 -2.49 -1.43
N HIS A 56 -7.36 -3.49 -1.67
CA HIS A 56 -6.49 -4.11 -0.68
C HIS A 56 -5.03 -3.72 -0.90
N THR A 57 -4.29 -3.61 0.20
CA THR A 57 -2.85 -3.35 0.21
C THR A 57 -2.24 -4.21 1.30
N SER A 58 -1.56 -5.25 0.87
CA SER A 58 -0.84 -6.19 1.71
C SER A 58 0.49 -6.47 1.04
N TYR A 59 1.55 -5.94 1.64
CA TYR A 59 2.87 -5.90 1.01
C TYR A 59 3.80 -6.88 1.71
N PHE A 60 4.36 -7.81 0.93
CA PHE A 60 5.18 -8.90 1.42
C PHE A 60 6.35 -9.15 0.44
N PRO A 61 7.41 -9.87 0.85
CA PRO A 61 8.49 -10.19 -0.07
C PRO A 61 8.02 -11.21 -1.11
N GLY A 62 8.40 -11.05 -2.38
CA GLY A 62 8.09 -12.06 -3.40
C GLY A 62 8.75 -13.41 -3.09
N ALA A 63 8.29 -14.51 -3.68
CA ALA A 63 8.73 -15.87 -3.32
C ALA A 63 10.26 -16.06 -3.20
N VAL A 64 11.03 -15.60 -4.20
CA VAL A 64 12.51 -15.64 -4.17
C VAL A 64 13.06 -14.67 -3.12
N GLY A 65 12.44 -13.50 -3.00
CA GLY A 65 12.78 -12.50 -1.99
C GLY A 65 12.56 -13.00 -0.55
N SER A 66 11.54 -13.83 -0.31
CA SER A 66 11.27 -14.42 0.99
C SER A 66 12.39 -15.33 1.46
N LEU A 67 12.98 -16.10 0.54
CA LEU A 67 14.16 -16.93 0.84
C LEU A 67 15.36 -16.05 1.20
N ILE A 68 15.66 -15.05 0.37
CA ILE A 68 16.77 -14.12 0.62
C ILE A 68 16.58 -13.38 1.95
N ASN A 69 15.36 -12.92 2.25
CA ASN A 69 15.04 -12.29 3.52
C ASN A 69 15.22 -13.25 4.70
N GLY A 70 14.83 -14.52 4.55
CA GLY A 70 15.05 -15.55 5.57
C GLY A 70 16.54 -15.73 5.87
N PHE A 71 17.37 -15.89 4.83
CA PHE A 71 18.82 -16.07 5.00
C PHE A 71 19.54 -14.82 5.50
N THR A 72 19.05 -13.64 5.14
CA THR A 72 19.66 -12.35 5.52
C THR A 72 19.01 -11.73 6.75
N PHE A 73 18.14 -12.48 7.43
CA PHE A 73 17.37 -12.03 8.59
C PHE A 73 16.70 -10.66 8.35
N GLY A 74 16.06 -10.45 7.20
CA GLY A 74 15.37 -9.19 6.94
C GLY A 74 16.23 -8.06 6.35
N SER A 75 17.54 -8.27 6.22
CA SER A 75 18.50 -7.17 6.04
C SER A 75 18.67 -6.69 4.60
N VAL A 76 18.44 -7.57 3.63
CA VAL A 76 18.59 -7.24 2.22
C VAL A 76 17.23 -6.87 1.63
N PRO A 77 17.08 -5.67 1.04
CA PRO A 77 15.88 -5.33 0.30
C PRO A 77 15.70 -6.26 -0.90
N VAL A 78 14.50 -6.82 -1.04
CA VAL A 78 14.13 -7.76 -2.11
C VAL A 78 12.94 -7.21 -2.90
N PRO A 79 12.66 -7.71 -4.12
CA PRO A 79 11.42 -7.38 -4.80
C PRO A 79 10.21 -7.75 -3.93
N GLY A 80 9.32 -6.78 -3.73
CA GLY A 80 8.07 -7.00 -3.00
C GLY A 80 6.92 -7.39 -3.93
N GLN A 81 5.85 -7.90 -3.34
CA GLN A 81 4.61 -8.27 -4.01
C GLN A 81 3.41 -7.81 -3.20
N LEU A 82 2.28 -7.64 -3.87
CA LEU A 82 1.01 -7.27 -3.25
C LEU A 82 0.03 -8.44 -3.32
N GLU A 83 -0.67 -8.70 -2.22
CA GLU A 83 -1.74 -9.72 -2.20
C GLU A 83 -3.00 -9.07 -2.79
N PRO A 84 -3.50 -9.54 -3.95
CA PRO A 84 -4.67 -8.94 -4.59
C PRO A 84 -5.94 -9.06 -3.74
N LYS A 85 -6.01 -10.04 -2.84
CA LYS A 85 -7.24 -10.47 -2.15
C LYS A 85 -7.15 -10.34 -0.63
N HIS A 86 -8.13 -9.69 -0.03
CA HIS A 86 -8.14 -9.41 1.42
C HIS A 86 -8.55 -10.62 2.27
N GLU A 87 -9.06 -11.69 1.65
CA GLU A 87 -9.62 -12.85 2.35
C GLU A 87 -8.57 -13.63 3.17
N GLN A 88 -7.35 -13.78 2.65
CA GLN A 88 -6.29 -14.48 3.37
C GLN A 88 -5.86 -13.69 4.61
N ASP A 89 -5.63 -12.39 4.46
CA ASP A 89 -5.23 -11.54 5.57
C ASP A 89 -6.32 -11.41 6.63
N LEU A 90 -7.59 -11.35 6.24
CA LEU A 90 -8.70 -11.42 7.20
C LEU A 90 -8.71 -12.74 7.97
N LYS A 91 -8.42 -13.86 7.30
CA LYS A 91 -8.39 -15.18 7.93
C LYS A 91 -7.27 -15.25 8.96
N GLU A 92 -6.08 -14.79 8.59
CA GLU A 92 -4.86 -14.85 9.41
C GLU A 92 -4.76 -13.75 10.48
N ALA A 93 -5.50 -12.65 10.36
CA ALA A 93 -5.43 -11.55 11.32
C ALA A 93 -5.87 -11.98 12.72
N ASP A 94 -5.14 -11.57 13.75
CA ASP A 94 -5.61 -11.67 15.14
C ASP A 94 -6.62 -10.56 15.44
N HIS A 95 -6.39 -9.37 14.88
CA HIS A 95 -7.25 -8.19 15.05
C HIS A 95 -7.67 -7.61 13.70
N VAL A 96 -8.93 -7.19 13.61
CA VAL A 96 -9.46 -6.43 12.46
C VAL A 96 -9.98 -5.11 12.99
N LEU A 97 -9.30 -4.02 12.64
CA LEU A 97 -9.59 -2.68 13.12
C LEU A 97 -10.19 -1.83 12.00
N LYS A 98 -11.21 -1.02 12.31
CA LYS A 98 -11.96 -0.26 11.33
C LYS A 98 -12.12 1.19 11.75
N ALA A 99 -12.02 2.11 10.79
CA ALA A 99 -12.46 3.49 10.96
C ALA A 99 -13.37 3.93 9.80
N THR A 100 -14.37 4.75 10.12
CA THR A 100 -15.21 5.38 9.11
C THR A 100 -14.46 6.53 8.44
N LEU A 101 -14.61 6.66 7.13
CA LEU A 101 -13.96 7.69 6.33
C LEU A 101 -14.97 8.66 5.75
N THR A 102 -14.56 9.91 5.58
CA THR A 102 -15.21 10.80 4.62
C THR A 102 -14.94 10.34 3.19
N LYS A 103 -15.79 10.75 2.26
CA LYS A 103 -15.63 10.45 0.83
C LYS A 103 -14.27 10.91 0.28
N ASP A 104 -13.77 12.04 0.76
CA ASP A 104 -12.50 12.60 0.28
C ASP A 104 -11.30 11.87 0.85
N GLN A 105 -11.32 11.49 2.13
CA GLN A 105 -10.30 10.59 2.70
C GLN A 105 -10.26 9.26 1.95
N TYR A 106 -11.43 8.66 1.67
CA TYR A 106 -11.51 7.43 0.89
C TYR A 106 -10.88 7.56 -0.50
N LYS A 107 -11.14 8.66 -1.23
CA LYS A 107 -10.53 8.91 -2.54
C LYS A 107 -9.01 9.06 -2.45
N GLN A 108 -8.51 9.80 -1.46
CA GLN A 108 -7.08 9.99 -1.26
C GLN A 108 -6.39 8.66 -0.93
N MET A 109 -7.01 7.84 -0.09
CA MET A 109 -6.51 6.51 0.24
C MET A 109 -6.52 5.60 -1.00
N LYS A 110 -7.62 5.52 -1.77
CA LYS A 110 -7.64 4.74 -3.02
C LYS A 110 -6.55 5.17 -4.00
N LYS A 111 -6.33 6.48 -4.14
CA LYS A 111 -5.27 7.02 -4.99
C LYS A 111 -3.89 6.55 -4.50
N ALA A 112 -3.66 6.62 -3.18
CA ALA A 112 -2.42 6.13 -2.58
C ALA A 112 -2.22 4.62 -2.76
N GLN A 113 -3.28 3.81 -2.65
CA GLN A 113 -3.19 2.35 -2.91
C GLN A 113 -2.81 2.08 -4.36
N LYS A 114 -3.42 2.81 -5.32
CA LYS A 114 -3.10 2.69 -6.74
C LYS A 114 -1.66 3.10 -7.05
N GLU A 115 -1.22 4.23 -6.52
CA GLU A 115 0.17 4.71 -6.67
C GLU A 115 1.16 3.70 -6.08
N PHE A 116 0.86 3.17 -4.89
CA PHE A 116 1.69 2.15 -4.27
C PHE A 116 1.78 0.87 -5.12
N SER A 117 0.65 0.39 -5.67
CA SER A 117 0.63 -0.78 -6.57
C SER A 117 1.52 -0.55 -7.80
N GLN A 118 1.39 0.60 -8.45
CA GLN A 118 2.19 0.94 -9.61
C GLN A 118 3.69 1.05 -9.29
N GLU A 119 4.04 1.58 -8.12
CA GLU A 119 5.44 1.65 -7.67
C GLU A 119 6.01 0.26 -7.32
N VAL A 120 5.20 -0.67 -6.81
CA VAL A 120 5.62 -2.08 -6.60
C VAL A 120 5.78 -2.80 -7.94
N GLU A 121 4.80 -2.70 -8.82
CA GLU A 121 4.81 -3.33 -10.15
C GLU A 121 5.97 -2.85 -11.03
N SER A 122 6.32 -1.57 -10.93
CA SER A 122 7.47 -0.99 -11.65
C SER A 122 8.83 -1.22 -10.97
N GLY A 123 8.87 -1.92 -9.82
CA GLY A 123 10.10 -2.20 -9.07
C GLY A 123 10.70 -0.98 -8.36
N GLN A 124 9.95 0.13 -8.24
CA GLN A 124 10.39 1.33 -7.51
C GLN A 124 10.31 1.14 -5.98
N ARG A 125 9.53 0.15 -5.52
CA ARG A 125 9.45 -0.25 -4.11
C ARG A 125 10.03 -1.65 -3.91
N THR A 126 10.98 -1.74 -2.98
CA THR A 126 11.53 -3.00 -2.50
C THR A 126 11.05 -3.29 -1.07
N TYR A 127 11.06 -4.55 -0.69
CA TYR A 127 10.62 -5.04 0.60
C TYR A 127 11.84 -5.38 1.48
N SER A 128 11.89 -4.88 2.71
CA SER A 128 12.82 -5.33 3.74
C SER A 128 12.09 -5.37 5.07
N VAL A 129 12.22 -6.45 5.84
CA VAL A 129 11.48 -6.64 7.11
C VAL A 129 11.64 -5.43 8.04
N PHE A 130 12.85 -4.89 8.14
CA PHE A 130 13.16 -3.75 9.00
C PHE A 130 13.10 -2.39 8.30
N SER A 131 12.69 -2.35 7.02
CA SER A 131 12.70 -1.14 6.19
C SER A 131 14.05 -0.39 6.34
N THR A 132 14.05 0.93 6.34
CA THR A 132 15.26 1.76 6.49
C THR A 132 15.86 1.76 7.90
N SER A 133 15.28 1.01 8.85
CA SER A 133 15.87 0.90 10.21
C SER A 133 17.11 -0.01 10.23
N ASN A 134 17.30 -0.84 9.20
CA ASN A 134 18.53 -1.57 9.02
C ASN A 134 19.53 -0.72 8.19
N PRO A 135 20.75 -0.44 8.70
CA PRO A 135 21.76 0.30 7.95
C PRO A 135 22.03 -0.30 6.56
N LEU A 136 22.07 -1.63 6.43
CA LEU A 136 22.29 -2.27 5.13
C LEU A 136 21.14 -1.99 4.16
N ALA A 137 19.90 -2.00 4.66
CA ALA A 137 18.73 -1.68 3.86
C ALA A 137 18.62 -0.19 3.50
N SER A 138 19.24 0.73 4.26
CA SER A 138 19.30 2.15 3.91
C SER A 138 20.40 2.49 2.91
N PHE A 139 21.49 1.71 2.87
CA PHE A 139 22.55 1.86 1.85
C PHE A 139 22.20 1.22 0.50
N PHE A 140 21.50 0.09 0.49
CA PHE A 140 21.21 -0.68 -0.73
C PHE A 140 20.51 0.13 -1.86
N PRO A 141 19.51 0.99 -1.55
CA PRO A 141 18.86 1.83 -2.56
C PRO A 141 19.83 2.77 -3.26
N ASN A 142 20.84 3.29 -2.55
CA ASN A 142 21.84 4.17 -3.14
C ASN A 142 22.77 3.41 -4.09
N VAL A 143 23.15 2.19 -3.74
CA VAL A 143 23.96 1.30 -4.60
C VAL A 143 23.18 0.93 -5.86
N LEU A 144 21.93 0.48 -5.72
CA LEU A 144 21.07 0.14 -6.85
C LEU A 144 20.77 1.36 -7.73
N ARG A 145 20.57 2.54 -7.13
CA ARG A 145 20.39 3.80 -7.86
C ARG A 145 21.66 4.17 -8.63
N GLY A 146 22.84 4.03 -8.03
CA GLY A 146 24.12 4.25 -8.71
C GLY A 146 24.29 3.31 -9.90
N GLY A 147 24.08 2.01 -9.71
CA GLY A 147 24.15 1.01 -10.79
C GLY A 147 23.12 1.22 -11.90
N THR A 148 21.87 1.56 -11.54
CA THR A 148 20.83 1.86 -12.53
C THR A 148 21.15 3.13 -13.31
N GLY A 149 21.68 4.15 -12.65
CA GLY A 149 22.15 5.37 -13.31
C GLY A 149 23.28 5.10 -14.29
N ALA A 150 24.30 4.35 -13.87
CA ALA A 150 25.41 3.97 -14.75
C ALA A 150 24.92 3.18 -15.97
N LYS A 151 24.00 2.22 -15.77
CA LYS A 151 23.40 1.46 -16.87
C LYS A 151 22.63 2.36 -17.85
N LEU A 152 21.77 3.25 -17.35
CA LEU A 152 20.98 4.15 -18.20
C LEU A 152 21.86 5.12 -18.99
N VAL A 153 22.95 5.61 -18.38
CA VAL A 153 23.94 6.43 -19.08
C VAL A 153 24.62 5.62 -20.19
N LYS A 154 25.05 4.40 -19.91
CA LYS A 154 25.65 3.52 -20.91
C LYS A 154 24.69 3.21 -22.06
N GLU A 155 23.41 2.98 -21.76
CA GLU A 155 22.37 2.78 -22.78
C GLU A 155 22.15 4.04 -23.63
N LYS A 156 22.19 5.23 -23.02
CA LYS A 156 22.07 6.51 -23.74
C LYS A 156 23.28 6.78 -24.64
N LEU A 157 24.48 6.56 -24.12
CA LEU A 157 25.72 6.84 -24.84
C LEU A 157 26.09 5.75 -25.86
N GLY A 158 25.56 4.53 -25.70
CA GLY A 158 25.95 3.35 -26.48
C GLY A 158 27.34 2.80 -26.12
N CYS A 159 28.05 3.44 -25.20
CA CYS A 159 29.37 3.09 -24.71
C CYS A 159 29.53 3.49 -23.23
N GLU A 160 30.66 3.14 -22.62
CA GLU A 160 31.00 3.65 -21.28
C GLU A 160 31.17 5.18 -21.31
N PRO A 161 30.77 5.89 -20.24
CA PRO A 161 30.98 7.33 -20.15
C PRO A 161 32.48 7.69 -20.28
N PRO A 162 32.81 8.80 -20.95
CA PRO A 162 34.19 9.26 -21.07
C PRO A 162 34.78 9.55 -19.69
N GLU A 163 36.04 9.21 -19.49
CA GLU A 163 36.75 9.41 -18.22
C GLU A 163 37.55 10.72 -18.23
N ASP A 164 37.76 11.31 -17.06
CA ASP A 164 38.70 12.42 -16.87
C ASP A 164 40.16 11.93 -16.84
N HIS A 165 41.10 12.85 -16.64
CA HIS A 165 42.53 12.52 -16.59
C HIS A 165 42.94 11.61 -15.42
N PHE A 166 42.04 11.35 -14.47
CA PHE A 166 42.24 10.46 -13.33
C PHE A 166 41.43 9.15 -13.44
N GLY A 167 40.81 8.89 -14.60
CA GLY A 167 39.99 7.68 -14.82
C GLY A 167 38.61 7.76 -14.18
N MET A 168 38.14 8.96 -13.81
CA MET A 168 36.81 9.14 -13.22
C MET A 168 35.77 9.39 -14.33
N PRO A 169 34.65 8.66 -14.37
CA PRO A 169 33.58 8.88 -15.34
C PRO A 169 33.02 10.31 -15.29
N VAL A 170 32.99 10.97 -16.44
CA VAL A 170 32.43 12.31 -16.63
C VAL A 170 31.04 12.18 -17.25
N TYR A 171 30.04 12.66 -16.51
CA TYR A 171 28.64 12.65 -16.94
C TYR A 171 28.22 14.01 -17.46
N ASP A 172 27.42 14.03 -18.53
CA ASP A 172 26.81 15.25 -19.04
C ASP A 172 25.69 15.74 -18.10
N ASN A 173 25.35 17.03 -18.23
CA ASN A 173 24.23 17.62 -17.47
C ASN A 173 22.86 17.05 -17.91
N ASP A 174 22.81 16.34 -19.03
CA ASP A 174 21.61 15.69 -19.59
C ASP A 174 21.55 14.19 -19.21
N HIS A 175 21.90 13.83 -17.97
CA HIS A 175 21.88 12.44 -17.54
C HIS A 175 20.43 11.92 -17.31
N PRO A 176 20.15 10.65 -17.63
CA PRO A 176 18.84 10.04 -17.41
C PRO A 176 18.44 10.07 -15.94
N LYS A 177 17.17 10.40 -15.66
CA LYS A 177 16.64 10.43 -14.30
C LYS A 177 16.51 9.01 -13.75
N VAL A 178 17.30 8.69 -12.73
CA VAL A 178 17.18 7.41 -12.04
C VAL A 178 15.92 7.41 -11.16
N PRO A 179 15.05 6.39 -11.27
CA PRO A 179 13.92 6.23 -10.37
C PRO A 179 14.35 6.22 -8.91
N LYS A 180 13.60 6.90 -8.04
CA LYS A 180 13.86 6.85 -6.59
C LYS A 180 13.37 5.52 -6.04
N LEU A 181 14.31 4.63 -5.75
CA LEU A 181 14.01 3.38 -5.04
C LEU A 181 13.62 3.67 -3.59
N LYS A 182 12.50 3.10 -3.17
CA LYS A 182 11.98 3.17 -1.79
C LYS A 182 12.02 1.77 -1.17
N VAL A 183 12.34 1.71 0.12
CA VAL A 183 12.34 0.46 0.89
C VAL A 183 11.22 0.52 1.90
N ASP A 184 10.24 -0.37 1.73
CA ASP A 184 9.09 -0.48 2.61
C ASP A 184 9.00 -1.90 3.20
N ASN A 185 8.04 -2.07 4.10
CA ASN A 185 7.61 -3.32 4.68
C ASN A 185 6.08 -3.30 4.82
N CYS A 186 5.49 -4.37 5.34
CA CYS A 186 4.05 -4.47 5.55
C CYS A 186 3.50 -3.26 6.35
N ALA A 187 4.14 -2.95 7.48
CA ALA A 187 3.78 -1.85 8.37
C ALA A 187 3.83 -0.45 7.71
N SER A 188 4.93 -0.12 7.02
CA SER A 188 5.09 1.16 6.34
C SER A 188 4.14 1.32 5.15
N SER A 189 3.78 0.24 4.46
CA SER A 189 2.77 0.28 3.39
C SER A 189 1.40 0.73 3.91
N VAL A 190 0.96 0.19 5.06
CA VAL A 190 -0.30 0.55 5.71
C VAL A 190 -0.21 1.94 6.33
N THR A 191 0.93 2.30 6.92
CA THR A 191 1.14 3.66 7.44
C THR A 191 1.08 4.71 6.34
N HIS A 192 1.67 4.44 5.17
CA HIS A 192 1.58 5.33 4.01
C HIS A 192 0.12 5.54 3.61
N LEU A 193 -0.67 4.47 3.57
CA LEU A 193 -2.10 4.53 3.30
C LEU A 193 -2.85 5.39 4.33
N LEU A 194 -2.64 5.14 5.64
CA LEU A 194 -3.29 5.87 6.73
C LEU A 194 -2.93 7.36 6.73
N LYS A 195 -1.66 7.71 6.55
CA LYS A 195 -1.22 9.11 6.45
C LYS A 195 -1.88 9.84 5.28
N LYS A 196 -2.07 9.17 4.14
CA LYS A 196 -2.78 9.71 2.98
C LYS A 196 -4.28 9.87 3.21
N GLY A 197 -4.85 9.11 4.16
CA GLY A 197 -6.22 9.32 4.66
C GLY A 197 -6.35 10.43 5.71
N GLY A 198 -5.25 11.13 6.05
CA GLY A 198 -5.24 12.21 7.03
C GLY A 198 -5.04 11.75 8.48
N PHE A 199 -4.78 10.47 8.72
CA PHE A 199 -4.48 9.97 10.06
C PHE A 199 -3.05 10.34 10.47
N LYS A 200 -2.88 10.92 11.67
CA LYS A 200 -1.58 11.16 12.28
C LYS A 200 -1.07 9.86 12.92
N PHE A 201 -0.69 8.90 12.08
CA PHE A 201 -0.21 7.59 12.52
C PHE A 201 1.30 7.48 12.37
N GLU A 202 2.02 7.22 13.46
CA GLU A 202 3.43 6.90 13.43
C GLU A 202 3.61 5.41 13.20
N ASN A 203 4.53 5.01 12.31
CA ASN A 203 4.70 3.62 11.90
C ASN A 203 5.33 2.79 13.04
N PRO A 204 4.59 1.88 13.70
CA PRO A 204 5.18 0.96 14.64
C PRO A 204 6.06 -0.04 13.89
N LYS A 205 7.28 -0.28 14.38
CA LYS A 205 8.21 -1.21 13.73
C LYS A 205 7.74 -2.67 13.81
N ILE A 206 6.97 -3.01 14.85
CA ILE A 206 6.48 -4.36 15.11
C ILE A 206 4.96 -4.38 14.87
N PRO A 207 4.45 -5.31 14.04
CA PRO A 207 3.02 -5.45 13.74
C PRO A 207 2.10 -5.45 14.97
N THR A 208 2.49 -6.12 16.05
CA THR A 208 1.72 -6.20 17.30
C THR A 208 1.37 -4.82 17.88
N PHE A 209 2.20 -3.80 17.64
CA PHE A 209 1.95 -2.44 18.15
C PHE A 209 1.01 -1.61 17.26
N PHE A 210 0.54 -2.12 16.12
CA PHE A 210 -0.47 -1.45 15.31
C PHE A 210 -1.81 -1.36 16.03
N THR A 211 -2.25 -2.44 16.67
CA THR A 211 -3.57 -2.50 17.35
C THR A 211 -3.74 -1.36 18.36
N PRO A 212 -2.89 -1.20 19.39
CA PRO A 212 -3.04 -0.10 20.34
C PRO A 212 -2.92 1.28 19.68
N ALA A 213 -1.98 1.47 18.76
CA ALA A 213 -1.79 2.75 18.08
C ALA A 213 -2.98 3.15 17.19
N LEU A 214 -3.69 2.19 16.60
CA LEU A 214 -4.90 2.43 15.82
C LEU A 214 -6.10 2.71 16.71
N GLN A 215 -6.22 2.01 17.85
CA GLN A 215 -7.27 2.26 18.83
C GLN A 215 -7.18 3.67 19.41
N GLU A 216 -5.98 4.18 19.67
CA GLU A 216 -5.75 5.58 20.07
C GLU A 216 -6.24 6.59 19.02
N LEU A 217 -6.28 6.21 17.74
CA LEU A 217 -6.84 7.01 16.65
C LEU A 217 -8.34 6.82 16.44
N GLY A 218 -9.02 6.07 17.33
CA GLY A 218 -10.45 5.82 17.27
C GLY A 218 -10.85 4.69 16.31
N PHE A 219 -9.93 3.79 15.94
CA PHE A 219 -10.31 2.59 15.23
C PHE A 219 -11.02 1.61 16.17
N GLU A 220 -12.12 1.05 15.71
CA GLU A 220 -12.90 0.05 16.42
C GLU A 220 -12.51 -1.35 15.96
N GLU A 221 -12.30 -2.25 16.92
CA GLU A 221 -12.14 -3.67 16.60
C GLU A 221 -13.47 -4.28 16.19
N VAL A 222 -13.47 -5.03 15.09
CA VAL A 222 -14.67 -5.59 14.48
C VAL A 222 -14.48 -7.06 14.14
N SER A 223 -15.59 -7.81 14.12
CA SER A 223 -15.56 -9.21 13.72
C SER A 223 -15.16 -9.37 12.26
N LYS A 224 -14.27 -10.34 11.97
CA LYS A 224 -13.89 -10.78 10.62
C LYS A 224 -15.11 -11.02 9.71
N SER A 225 -16.20 -11.53 10.29
CA SER A 225 -17.44 -11.84 9.59
C SER A 225 -18.11 -10.65 8.89
N MET A 226 -17.78 -9.41 9.29
CA MET A 226 -18.30 -8.20 8.62
C MET A 226 -17.73 -7.98 7.21
N PHE A 227 -16.62 -8.64 6.88
CA PHE A 227 -15.91 -8.47 5.61
C PHE A 227 -15.68 -9.78 4.86
N SER A 228 -16.05 -10.92 5.47
CA SER A 228 -16.20 -12.18 4.76
C SER A 228 -17.37 -12.07 3.78
N ALA A 229 -17.17 -12.44 2.52
CA ALA A 229 -18.28 -12.50 1.56
C ALA A 229 -19.39 -13.39 2.12
N LYS A 230 -20.62 -12.86 2.24
CA LYS A 230 -21.80 -13.71 2.39
C LYS A 230 -21.87 -14.55 1.11
N LYS A 231 -21.76 -15.87 1.27
CA LYS A 231 -22.13 -16.83 0.22
C LYS A 231 -23.60 -16.66 -0.14
#